data_AF-A0A7V4V7P5-F1
#
_entry.id   AF-A0A7V4V7P5-F1
#
_cell.length_a   1.000
_cell.length_b   1.000
_cell.length_c   1.000
_cell.angle_alpha   90.00
_cell.angle_beta   90.00
_cell.angle_gamma   90.00
#
_symmetry.space_group_name_H-M   'P 1'
#
loop_
_entity.id
_entity.type
_entity.pdbx_description
1 polymer ?
#
loop_
_entity_poly.entity_id
_entity_poly.type
_entity_poly.pdbx_seq_one_letter_code
_entity_poly.pdbx_strand_id
1 'polypeptide(L)'
;MVNVYYYDVFGRCWNNTWDKANGYQFVGCYGVSVEIGLAGVGLMYMRNRYYDASTGRFLSRDVFFDVLSNIYVYCRNNPVIFLDPLGLFYLKFDGKQVKLYSDNNGLLMSWPAESGELLRTLDYTVEGGPIVPGVYVIYPAEISWVTWRRPKTLFRNLFLDWGIVRVVLRPDEETEKVLKIYKRKNFFLHGGVRPGTLGCVQMRNEDIEQLMKILEFKREPTLFIVEYK
;
A
#
# COMPACT_ATOMS: atom_id res chain seq x y z
N MET A 1 7.76 -28.81 22.56
CA MET A 1 8.01 -27.54 23.28
C MET A 1 7.53 -26.42 22.36
N VAL A 2 6.79 -25.44 22.86
CA VAL A 2 6.31 -24.30 22.07
C VAL A 2 7.03 -23.06 22.56
N ASN A 3 7.70 -22.34 21.66
CA ASN A 3 8.38 -21.10 22.00
C ASN A 3 7.38 -19.94 21.93
N VAL A 4 7.35 -19.13 22.98
CA VAL A 4 6.46 -17.97 23.11
C VAL A 4 7.32 -16.71 23.16
N TYR A 5 7.06 -15.77 22.27
CA TYR A 5 7.79 -14.52 22.16
C TYR A 5 6.88 -13.36 22.56
N TYR A 6 7.37 -12.46 23.39
CA TYR A 6 6.68 -11.23 23.78
C TYR A 6 7.46 -10.04 23.23
N TYR A 7 6.80 -9.24 22.40
CA TYR A 7 7.38 -8.04 21.80
C TYR A 7 6.76 -6.79 22.42
N ASP A 8 7.54 -5.73 22.59
CA ASP A 8 6.97 -4.38 22.71
C ASP A 8 6.43 -3.89 21.35
N VAL A 9 5.85 -2.69 21.33
CA VAL A 9 5.23 -2.13 20.12
C VAL A 9 6.23 -1.94 18.97
N PHE A 10 7.52 -1.73 19.26
CA PHE A 10 8.59 -1.57 18.26
C PHE A 10 9.29 -2.90 17.91
N GLY A 11 8.80 -4.03 18.42
CA GLY A 11 9.33 -5.35 18.10
C GLY A 11 10.47 -5.83 19.01
N ARG A 12 10.78 -5.13 20.10
CA ARG A 12 11.81 -5.58 21.04
C ARG A 12 11.31 -6.80 21.80
N CYS A 13 12.00 -7.93 21.66
CA CYS A 13 11.64 -9.14 22.40
C CYS A 13 12.10 -9.03 23.87
N TRP A 14 11.21 -9.30 24.83
CA TRP A 14 11.53 -9.31 26.27
C TRP A 14 11.81 -10.69 26.84
N ASN A 15 11.44 -11.77 26.14
CA ASN A 15 11.61 -13.13 26.66
C ASN A 15 12.04 -14.09 25.56
N ASN A 16 13.33 -14.08 25.24
CA ASN A 16 13.97 -15.04 24.37
C ASN A 16 14.60 -16.17 25.19
N THR A 17 13.78 -17.13 25.66
CA THR A 17 14.29 -18.47 25.96
C THR A 17 14.96 -18.98 24.68
N TRP A 18 16.29 -19.04 24.71
CA TRP A 18 17.17 -18.79 23.56
C TRP A 18 17.04 -19.84 22.43
N ASP A 19 16.13 -19.58 21.50
CA ASP A 19 15.93 -20.37 20.28
C ASP A 19 16.95 -19.96 19.20
N LYS A 20 18.07 -20.69 19.13
CA LYS A 20 19.11 -20.50 18.09
C LYS A 20 18.62 -20.81 16.67
N ALA A 21 17.45 -21.44 16.49
CA ALA A 21 17.01 -21.93 15.19
C ALA A 21 16.01 -21.00 14.49
N ASN A 22 15.28 -20.15 15.21
CA ASN A 22 14.27 -19.29 14.59
C ASN A 22 14.81 -17.90 14.19
N GLY A 23 15.26 -17.80 12.93
CA GLY A 23 15.67 -16.54 12.29
C GLY A 23 14.52 -15.63 11.86
N TYR A 24 13.25 -16.01 12.03
CA TYR A 24 12.08 -15.21 11.63
C TYR A 24 11.16 -14.95 12.83
N GLN A 25 11.23 -13.74 13.39
CA GLN A 25 10.65 -13.40 14.69
C GLN A 25 9.57 -12.31 14.54
N PHE A 26 9.81 -11.10 15.07
CA PHE A 26 8.94 -9.95 14.86
C PHE A 26 8.72 -9.72 13.36
N VAL A 27 7.46 -9.65 12.94
CA VAL A 27 7.00 -9.54 11.54
C VAL A 27 7.66 -10.55 10.57
N GLY A 28 8.18 -11.67 11.08
CA GLY A 28 8.96 -12.64 10.32
C GLY A 28 8.16 -13.40 9.25
N CYS A 29 6.84 -13.48 9.39
CA CYS A 29 5.94 -14.00 8.36
C CYS A 29 5.94 -13.16 7.06
N TYR A 30 6.40 -11.91 7.11
CA TYR A 30 6.62 -11.05 5.94
C TYR A 30 8.02 -11.22 5.34
N GLY A 31 8.85 -12.12 5.87
CA GLY A 31 10.21 -12.39 5.41
C GLY A 31 11.30 -11.50 6.02
N VAL A 32 11.00 -10.83 7.14
CA VAL A 32 11.99 -10.09 7.94
C VAL A 32 12.78 -11.08 8.79
N SER A 33 14.09 -11.14 8.59
CA SER A 33 14.98 -12.03 9.36
C SER A 33 15.69 -11.29 10.48
N VAL A 34 16.00 -11.98 11.58
CA VAL A 34 16.76 -11.46 12.71
C VAL A 34 18.19 -11.98 12.67
N GLU A 35 19.19 -11.10 12.83
CA GLU A 35 20.57 -11.53 13.04
C GLU A 35 20.73 -12.22 14.40
N ILE A 36 21.02 -13.52 14.35
CA ILE A 36 21.22 -14.37 15.52
C ILE A 36 22.68 -14.22 16.00
N GLY A 37 22.90 -13.50 17.08
CA GLY A 37 24.23 -13.38 17.70
C GLY A 37 24.39 -12.26 18.73
N LEU A 38 23.61 -11.18 18.59
CA LEU A 38 23.60 -10.08 19.56
C LEU A 38 22.61 -10.38 20.70
N ALA A 39 23.08 -10.30 21.94
CA ALA A 39 22.30 -10.68 23.10
C ALA A 39 21.14 -9.70 23.37
N GLY A 40 19.91 -10.18 23.25
CA GLY A 40 18.69 -9.51 23.73
C GLY A 40 17.87 -8.77 22.66
N VAL A 41 18.50 -8.21 21.62
CA VAL A 41 17.80 -7.57 20.50
C VAL A 41 18.63 -7.77 19.22
N GLY A 42 18.31 -8.80 18.44
CA GLY A 42 18.96 -9.01 17.15
C GLY A 42 18.50 -7.96 16.13
N LEU A 43 19.41 -7.48 15.27
CA LEU A 43 19.06 -6.55 14.21
C LEU A 43 18.12 -7.23 13.21
N MET A 44 17.07 -6.51 12.80
CA MET A 44 16.06 -7.03 11.89
C MET A 44 16.36 -6.58 10.46
N TYR A 45 16.63 -7.52 9.58
CA TYR A 45 16.85 -7.25 8.17
C TYR A 45 15.50 -7.16 7.44
N MET A 46 15.04 -5.92 7.22
CA MET A 46 13.81 -5.59 6.49
C MET A 46 14.11 -5.33 5.00
N ARG A 47 14.87 -6.27 4.39
CA ARG A 47 15.34 -6.27 2.99
C ARG A 47 16.21 -5.06 2.59
N ASN A 48 15.63 -3.87 2.48
CA ASN A 48 16.35 -2.67 2.05
C ASN A 48 17.16 -2.04 3.19
N ARG A 49 16.76 -2.28 4.44
CA ARG A 49 17.34 -1.64 5.63
C ARG A 49 17.43 -2.61 6.81
N TYR A 50 18.45 -2.43 7.64
CA TYR A 50 18.50 -3.02 8.98
C TYR A 50 17.74 -2.13 9.94
N TYR A 51 16.90 -2.73 10.78
CA TYR A 51 16.07 -2.10 11.80
C TYR A 51 16.53 -2.55 13.19
N ASP A 52 16.65 -1.58 14.09
CA ASP A 52 16.94 -1.77 15.50
C ASP A 52 15.68 -1.48 16.32
N ALA A 53 15.06 -2.56 16.80
CA ALA A 53 13.88 -2.51 17.66
C ALA A 53 14.16 -1.89 19.05
N SER A 54 15.42 -1.79 19.48
CA SER A 54 15.76 -1.15 20.76
C SER A 54 15.68 0.37 20.73
N THR A 55 15.89 0.97 19.54
CA THR A 55 15.75 2.41 19.30
C THR A 55 14.51 2.79 18.47
N GLY A 56 13.81 1.80 17.92
CA GLY A 56 12.62 2.00 17.07
C GLY A 56 12.95 2.59 15.70
N ARG A 57 14.16 2.32 15.18
CA ARG A 57 14.71 3.00 13.99
C ARG A 57 15.45 2.07 13.03
N PHE A 58 15.49 2.47 11.76
CA PHE A 58 16.43 1.93 10.80
C PHE A 58 17.85 2.43 11.08
N LEU A 59 18.85 1.60 10.80
CA LEU A 59 20.27 1.94 10.94
C LEU A 59 20.84 2.66 9.72
N SER A 60 20.28 2.40 8.53
CA SER A 60 20.63 3.09 7.30
C SER A 60 19.62 4.20 6.98
N ARG A 61 20.15 5.29 6.41
CA ARG A 61 19.33 6.35 5.79
C ARG A 61 18.44 5.70 4.74
N ASP A 62 17.17 6.07 4.72
CA ASP A 62 16.29 5.74 3.61
C ASP A 62 16.83 6.33 2.31
N VAL A 63 17.14 5.48 1.32
CA VAL A 63 17.73 5.87 0.04
C VAL A 63 16.78 6.70 -0.82
N PHE A 64 15.50 6.77 -0.46
CA PHE A 64 14.49 7.59 -1.12
C PHE A 64 14.18 8.92 -0.38
N PHE A 65 14.91 9.25 0.70
CA PHE A 65 14.69 10.49 1.47
C PHE A 65 15.91 11.39 1.68
N ASP A 66 15.61 12.69 1.72
CA ASP A 66 16.55 13.77 2.01
C ASP A 66 16.54 14.22 3.48
N VAL A 67 17.57 14.98 3.88
CA VAL A 67 17.98 15.30 5.27
C VAL A 67 16.90 16.04 6.09
N LEU A 68 15.88 16.61 5.46
CA LEU A 68 14.79 17.37 6.11
C LEU A 68 13.68 16.48 6.74
N SER A 69 13.77 15.16 6.59
CA SER A 69 12.82 14.19 7.18
C SER A 69 13.52 13.26 8.18
N ASN A 70 12.77 12.57 9.05
CA ASN A 70 13.36 11.53 9.90
C ASN A 70 13.64 10.26 9.07
N ILE A 71 14.72 10.32 8.30
CA ILE A 71 15.24 9.30 7.38
C ILE A 71 15.53 7.91 8.00
N TYR A 72 15.36 7.77 9.31
CA TYR A 72 15.55 6.53 10.08
C TYR A 72 14.26 6.01 10.75
N VAL A 73 13.10 6.66 10.56
CA VAL A 73 11.86 6.24 11.23
C VAL A 73 11.33 4.90 10.71
N TYR A 74 10.78 4.08 11.60
CA TYR A 74 9.97 2.90 11.27
C TYR A 74 8.49 3.16 11.53
N CYS A 75 7.61 2.72 10.63
CA CYS A 75 6.16 2.71 10.83
C CYS A 75 5.57 4.05 11.32
N ARG A 76 6.07 5.18 10.82
CA ARG A 76 5.69 6.54 11.28
C ARG A 76 5.92 6.85 12.77
N ASN A 77 6.73 6.05 13.48
CA ASN A 77 6.78 6.00 14.95
C ASN A 77 5.46 5.53 15.61
N ASN A 78 4.62 4.81 14.86
CA ASN A 78 3.38 4.15 15.30
C ASN A 78 3.25 2.71 14.70
N PRO A 79 4.13 1.78 15.12
CA PRO A 79 4.12 0.37 14.70
C PRO A 79 2.94 -0.46 15.23
N VAL A 80 2.03 0.14 16.00
CA VAL A 80 0.77 -0.51 16.42
C VAL A 80 -0.26 -0.50 15.29
N ILE A 81 -0.21 0.52 14.43
CA ILE A 81 -1.14 0.72 13.31
C ILE A 81 -0.48 0.40 11.97
N PHE A 82 0.79 0.75 11.82
CA PHE A 82 1.54 0.58 10.56
C PHE A 82 2.51 -0.59 10.64
N LEU A 83 2.75 -1.20 9.49
CA LEU A 83 3.65 -2.33 9.30
C LEU A 83 4.52 -2.05 8.07
N ASP A 84 5.84 -2.14 8.25
CA ASP A 84 6.79 -1.78 7.20
C ASP A 84 7.91 -2.82 6.99
N PRO A 85 7.63 -3.98 6.37
CA PRO A 85 8.60 -5.06 6.18
C PRO A 85 9.62 -4.80 5.05
N LEU A 86 9.50 -3.65 4.37
CA LEU A 86 10.42 -3.18 3.32
C LEU A 86 11.18 -1.91 3.68
N GLY A 87 10.68 -1.13 4.63
CA GLY A 87 11.20 0.20 4.96
C GLY A 87 10.68 1.35 4.05
N LEU A 88 9.40 1.43 3.64
CA LEU A 88 8.94 2.27 2.49
C LEU A 88 7.63 3.12 2.65
N PHE A 89 6.45 2.71 2.09
CA PHE A 89 5.42 3.67 1.56
C PHE A 89 3.91 3.37 1.81
N TYR A 90 3.04 4.41 1.70
CA TYR A 90 1.56 4.36 1.49
C TYR A 90 1.07 5.25 0.32
N LEU A 91 -0.18 5.09 -0.15
CA LEU A 91 -0.79 5.88 -1.23
C LEU A 91 -1.98 6.75 -0.76
N LYS A 92 -2.19 7.90 -1.42
CA LYS A 92 -3.37 8.78 -1.25
C LYS A 92 -3.89 9.30 -2.59
N PHE A 93 -5.21 9.32 -2.77
CA PHE A 93 -5.90 10.00 -3.87
C PHE A 93 -6.63 11.25 -3.35
N ASP A 94 -6.37 12.41 -3.95
CA ASP A 94 -6.94 13.71 -3.51
C ASP A 94 -8.06 14.27 -4.41
N GLY A 95 -8.66 13.41 -5.24
CA GLY A 95 -9.65 13.79 -6.25
C GLY A 95 -9.03 14.25 -7.58
N LYS A 96 -7.73 14.55 -7.62
CA LYS A 96 -7.01 15.03 -8.83
C LYS A 96 -5.70 14.29 -9.10
N GLN A 97 -5.10 13.69 -8.07
CA GLN A 97 -3.82 13.01 -8.16
C GLN A 97 -3.77 11.81 -7.22
N VAL A 98 -3.17 10.70 -7.69
CA VAL A 98 -2.67 9.62 -6.82
C VAL A 98 -1.24 9.97 -6.42
N LYS A 99 -0.94 9.85 -5.13
CA LYS A 99 0.31 10.27 -4.51
C LYS A 99 0.91 9.15 -3.67
N LEU A 100 2.16 8.83 -3.93
CA LEU A 100 2.98 7.96 -3.10
C LEU A 100 3.64 8.80 -2.01
N TYR A 101 3.39 8.42 -0.76
CA TYR A 101 3.95 9.05 0.43
C TYR A 101 4.78 8.03 1.20
N SER A 102 5.82 8.49 1.90
CA SER A 102 6.38 7.70 2.99
C SER A 102 5.65 7.92 4.31
N ASP A 103 6.02 7.07 5.24
CA ASP A 103 5.80 7.15 6.67
C ASP A 103 6.10 8.50 7.33
N ASN A 104 6.84 9.41 6.69
CA ASN A 104 7.07 10.77 7.19
C ASN A 104 6.10 11.83 6.61
N ASN A 105 5.03 11.44 5.91
CA ASN A 105 4.23 12.33 5.03
C ASN A 105 5.06 12.98 3.90
N GLY A 106 6.27 12.50 3.63
CA GLY A 106 7.07 13.01 2.52
C GLY A 106 6.49 12.51 1.19
N LEU A 107 6.15 13.44 0.30
CA LEU A 107 5.65 13.12 -1.04
C LEU A 107 6.82 12.60 -1.89
N LEU A 108 6.73 11.35 -2.33
CA LEU A 108 7.72 10.71 -3.19
C LEU A 108 7.40 10.86 -4.66
N MET A 109 6.14 10.58 -5.02
CA MET A 109 5.68 10.59 -6.40
C MET A 109 4.22 11.05 -6.45
N SER A 110 3.83 11.70 -7.55
CA SER A 110 2.47 12.17 -7.77
C SER A 110 2.12 12.00 -9.24
N TRP A 111 0.96 11.44 -9.51
CA TRP A 111 0.46 11.18 -10.86
C TRP A 111 -0.95 11.77 -11.01
N PRO A 112 -1.29 12.42 -12.14
CA PRO A 112 -2.66 12.84 -12.43
C PRO A 112 -3.62 11.65 -12.39
N ALA A 113 -4.75 11.84 -11.73
CA ALA A 113 -5.78 10.82 -11.61
C ALA A 113 -7.18 11.43 -11.46
N GLU A 114 -8.19 10.75 -11.98
CA GLU A 114 -9.59 11.20 -11.96
C GLU A 114 -10.51 10.11 -11.40
N SER A 115 -11.69 10.49 -10.90
CA SER A 115 -12.69 9.52 -10.46
C SER A 115 -14.11 10.07 -10.57
N GLY A 116 -14.99 9.29 -11.18
CA GLY A 116 -16.34 9.71 -11.56
C GLY A 116 -16.37 10.49 -12.87
N GLU A 117 -17.57 10.86 -13.31
CA GLU A 117 -17.77 11.71 -14.49
C GLU A 117 -17.52 13.20 -14.15
N LEU A 118 -16.76 13.91 -15.00
CA LEU A 118 -16.36 15.32 -14.85
C LEU A 118 -17.51 16.34 -14.62
N LEU A 119 -18.76 15.96 -14.94
CA LEU A 119 -19.95 16.80 -14.78
C LEU A 119 -20.74 16.51 -13.50
N ARG A 120 -20.37 15.48 -12.73
CA ARG A 120 -20.98 15.17 -11.43
C ARG A 120 -20.13 15.76 -10.32
N THR A 121 -20.78 16.47 -9.41
CA THR A 121 -20.19 16.91 -8.13
C THR A 121 -19.91 15.68 -7.24
N LEU A 122 -19.53 15.90 -5.97
CA LEU A 122 -19.29 14.84 -4.96
C LEU A 122 -20.59 14.11 -4.53
N ASP A 123 -21.34 13.59 -5.50
CA ASP A 123 -22.51 12.74 -5.31
C ASP A 123 -22.10 11.26 -5.40
N TYR A 124 -22.00 10.64 -4.24
CA TYR A 124 -21.62 9.23 -4.11
C TYR A 124 -22.80 8.28 -4.38
N THR A 125 -24.04 8.79 -4.43
CA THR A 125 -25.27 7.97 -4.53
C THR A 125 -25.51 7.43 -5.93
N VAL A 126 -24.94 8.08 -6.96
CA VAL A 126 -25.06 7.71 -8.37
C VAL A 126 -23.91 6.82 -8.82
N GLU A 127 -24.19 5.87 -9.71
CA GLU A 127 -23.27 4.79 -10.07
C GLU A 127 -21.96 5.29 -10.72
N GLY A 128 -22.02 6.31 -11.58
CA GLY A 128 -20.86 7.00 -12.14
C GLY A 128 -20.44 8.26 -11.40
N GLY A 129 -20.81 8.41 -10.13
CA GLY A 129 -20.25 9.42 -9.23
C GLY A 129 -18.82 9.04 -8.79
N PRO A 130 -18.06 9.95 -8.14
CA PRO A 130 -16.72 9.65 -7.64
C PRO A 130 -16.62 8.41 -6.73
N ILE A 131 -15.40 7.89 -6.55
CA ILE A 131 -15.09 6.95 -5.47
C ILE A 131 -15.42 7.59 -4.11
N VAL A 132 -15.91 6.78 -3.18
CA VAL A 132 -16.31 7.26 -1.86
C VAL A 132 -15.05 7.52 -1.01
N PRO A 133 -14.99 8.60 -0.22
CA PRO A 133 -13.91 8.82 0.75
C PRO A 133 -13.78 7.66 1.72
N GLY A 134 -12.56 7.32 2.09
CA GLY A 134 -12.29 6.19 2.98
C GLY A 134 -10.89 5.60 2.82
N VAL A 135 -10.68 4.47 3.48
CA VAL A 135 -9.44 3.71 3.46
C VAL A 135 -9.65 2.44 2.63
N TYR A 136 -8.80 2.26 1.63
CA TYR A 136 -8.75 1.08 0.79
C TYR A 136 -7.39 0.40 0.92
N VAL A 137 -7.35 -0.88 0.55
CA VAL A 137 -6.14 -1.70 0.50
C VAL A 137 -5.97 -2.22 -0.91
N ILE A 138 -4.78 -2.02 -1.47
CA ILE A 138 -4.34 -2.64 -2.71
C ILE A 138 -3.55 -3.89 -2.36
N TYR A 139 -3.97 -5.04 -2.88
CA TYR A 139 -3.23 -6.29 -2.81
C TYR A 139 -2.48 -6.52 -4.14
N PRO A 140 -1.14 -6.57 -4.18
CA PRO A 140 -0.40 -6.76 -5.43
C PRO A 140 -0.73 -8.05 -6.18
N ALA A 141 -1.18 -9.10 -5.48
CA ALA A 141 -1.67 -10.33 -6.09
C ALA A 141 -2.97 -10.17 -6.90
N GLU A 142 -3.68 -9.05 -6.76
CA GLU A 142 -4.91 -8.72 -7.51
C GLU A 142 -4.64 -7.83 -8.74
N ILE A 143 -3.37 -7.50 -9.03
CA ILE A 143 -2.97 -6.69 -10.19
C ILE A 143 -3.21 -7.50 -11.49
N SER A 144 -3.85 -6.86 -12.48
CA SER A 144 -4.39 -7.52 -13.66
C SER A 144 -4.04 -6.80 -14.97
N TRP A 145 -2.88 -7.17 -15.53
CA TRP A 145 -2.37 -6.70 -16.82
C TRP A 145 -3.19 -7.19 -18.02
N VAL A 146 -3.29 -6.36 -19.06
CA VAL A 146 -3.71 -6.77 -20.39
C VAL A 146 -2.61 -7.62 -21.02
N THR A 147 -2.94 -8.87 -21.33
CA THR A 147 -2.05 -9.72 -22.12
C THR A 147 -2.67 -9.95 -23.50
N TRP A 148 -1.97 -9.52 -24.56
CA TRP A 148 -2.41 -9.70 -25.95
C TRP A 148 -2.72 -11.18 -26.29
N ARG A 149 -2.08 -12.11 -25.60
CA ARG A 149 -2.27 -13.57 -25.72
C ARG A 149 -3.60 -14.12 -25.16
N ARG A 150 -4.51 -13.29 -24.62
CA ARG A 150 -5.81 -13.76 -24.11
C ARG A 150 -6.99 -13.04 -24.80
N PRO A 151 -7.94 -13.75 -25.44
CA PRO A 151 -9.07 -13.12 -26.12
C PRO A 151 -10.06 -12.42 -25.16
N LYS A 152 -10.15 -12.84 -23.88
CA LYS A 152 -10.93 -12.11 -22.86
C LYS A 152 -10.47 -10.65 -22.67
N THR A 153 -9.20 -10.34 -22.97
CA THR A 153 -8.65 -8.98 -22.86
C THR A 153 -8.91 -8.11 -24.09
N LEU A 154 -9.28 -8.68 -25.23
CA LEU A 154 -9.88 -7.93 -26.34
C LEU A 154 -11.30 -7.45 -25.97
N PHE A 155 -12.14 -8.34 -25.45
CA PHE A 155 -13.47 -7.98 -24.92
C PHE A 155 -13.41 -6.93 -23.80
N ARG A 156 -12.35 -6.95 -22.97
CA ARG A 156 -12.11 -5.94 -21.92
C ARG A 156 -12.01 -4.52 -22.49
N ASN A 157 -11.38 -4.35 -23.67
CA ASN A 157 -11.16 -3.05 -24.32
C ASN A 157 -12.29 -2.67 -25.29
N LEU A 158 -13.09 -3.64 -25.77
CA LEU A 158 -14.20 -3.40 -26.70
C LEU A 158 -15.41 -2.69 -26.06
N PHE A 159 -15.56 -2.75 -24.74
CA PHE A 159 -16.74 -2.23 -24.04
C PHE A 159 -16.46 -1.13 -23.00
N LEU A 160 -15.27 -1.08 -22.38
CA LEU A 160 -14.93 -0.12 -21.32
C LEU A 160 -13.41 0.16 -21.31
N ASP A 161 -12.97 1.38 -20.96
CA ASP A 161 -11.55 1.77 -21.01
C ASP A 161 -10.81 1.50 -19.70
N TRP A 162 -10.55 0.21 -19.45
CA TRP A 162 -9.79 -0.29 -18.29
C TRP A 162 -8.27 -0.25 -18.48
N GLY A 163 -7.78 0.34 -19.58
CA GLY A 163 -6.36 0.46 -19.90
C GLY A 163 -5.55 -0.84 -19.86
N ILE A 164 -4.23 -0.69 -19.80
CA ILE A 164 -3.28 -1.82 -19.84
C ILE A 164 -3.16 -2.58 -18.51
N VAL A 165 -3.63 -2.02 -17.39
CA VAL A 165 -3.56 -2.64 -16.07
C VAL A 165 -4.64 -2.09 -15.14
N ARG A 166 -5.07 -2.91 -14.18
CA ARG A 166 -5.96 -2.52 -13.08
C ARG A 166 -5.69 -3.33 -11.83
N VAL A 167 -6.10 -2.83 -10.67
CA VAL A 167 -6.17 -3.57 -9.40
C VAL A 167 -7.46 -3.22 -8.65
N VAL A 168 -7.95 -4.13 -7.82
CA VAL A 168 -9.11 -3.88 -6.95
C VAL A 168 -8.71 -2.95 -5.80
N LEU A 169 -9.58 -2.01 -5.45
CA LEU A 169 -9.49 -1.24 -4.22
C LEU A 169 -10.39 -1.91 -3.17
N ARG A 170 -9.80 -2.63 -2.22
CA ARG A 170 -10.54 -3.33 -1.16
C ARG A 170 -10.82 -2.37 0.01
N PRO A 171 -12.08 -1.98 0.29
CA PRO A 171 -12.37 -1.10 1.42
C PRO A 171 -12.02 -1.77 2.75
N ASP A 172 -11.67 -0.97 3.76
CA ASP A 172 -11.66 -1.40 5.16
C ASP A 172 -13.10 -1.53 5.72
N GLU A 173 -13.23 -1.98 6.98
CA GLU A 173 -14.56 -2.27 7.55
C GLU A 173 -15.46 -1.03 7.65
N GLU A 174 -14.91 0.13 8.01
CA GLU A 174 -15.65 1.39 8.11
C GLU A 174 -16.04 1.92 6.73
N THR A 175 -15.12 1.90 5.77
CA THR A 175 -15.41 2.28 4.38
C THR A 175 -16.49 1.35 3.79
N GLU A 176 -16.42 0.05 4.03
CA GLU A 176 -17.43 -0.92 3.57
C GLU A 176 -18.82 -0.66 4.19
N LYS A 177 -18.91 -0.18 5.44
CA LYS A 177 -20.18 0.27 6.04
C LYS A 177 -20.75 1.49 5.28
N VAL A 178 -19.92 2.48 4.97
CA VAL A 178 -20.31 3.67 4.20
C VAL A 178 -20.72 3.32 2.77
N LEU A 179 -19.99 2.41 2.11
CA LEU A 179 -20.29 1.94 0.76
C LEU A 179 -21.67 1.26 0.66
N LYS A 180 -22.08 0.51 1.70
CA LYS A 180 -23.41 -0.10 1.79
C LYS A 180 -24.54 0.93 1.84
N ILE A 181 -24.33 2.07 2.51
CA ILE A 181 -25.30 3.18 2.55
C ILE A 181 -25.52 3.75 1.15
N TYR A 182 -24.42 4.04 0.44
CA TYR A 182 -24.47 4.54 -0.95
C TYR A 182 -24.77 3.46 -2.01
N LYS A 183 -24.88 2.19 -1.61
CA LYS A 183 -25.04 1.02 -2.49
C LYS A 183 -23.95 0.89 -3.56
N ARG A 184 -22.76 1.46 -3.32
CA ARG A 184 -21.60 1.40 -4.21
C ARG A 184 -20.72 0.19 -3.85
N LYS A 185 -19.98 -0.36 -4.82
CA LYS A 185 -19.06 -1.49 -4.65
C LYS A 185 -18.12 -1.61 -5.85
N ASN A 186 -17.14 -2.52 -5.77
CA ASN A 186 -16.25 -2.89 -6.88
C ASN A 186 -15.45 -1.70 -7.46
N PHE A 187 -14.76 -0.96 -6.60
CA PHE A 187 -13.82 0.08 -7.03
C PHE A 187 -12.49 -0.52 -7.48
N PHE A 188 -11.85 0.15 -8.43
CA PHE A 188 -10.56 -0.22 -8.98
C PHE A 188 -9.68 1.02 -9.13
N LEU A 189 -8.36 0.79 -9.16
CA LEU A 189 -7.38 1.72 -9.69
C LEU A 189 -6.91 1.17 -11.04
N HIS A 190 -7.10 1.91 -12.14
CA HIS A 190 -6.85 1.42 -13.50
C HIS A 190 -6.34 2.48 -14.48
N GLY A 191 -5.71 2.00 -15.56
CA GLY A 191 -5.29 2.84 -16.68
C GLY A 191 -6.44 3.14 -17.62
N GLY A 192 -6.21 4.03 -18.60
CA GLY A 192 -7.05 4.20 -19.79
C GLY A 192 -6.99 5.62 -20.33
N VAL A 193 -7.83 5.93 -21.32
CA VAL A 193 -7.90 7.21 -22.04
C VAL A 193 -9.28 7.89 -21.93
N ARG A 194 -10.34 7.15 -21.55
CA ARG A 194 -11.68 7.67 -21.27
C ARG A 194 -11.94 7.74 -19.75
N PRO A 195 -12.47 8.85 -19.21
CA PRO A 195 -12.70 8.98 -17.76
C PRO A 195 -13.75 8.01 -17.19
N GLY A 196 -13.39 7.31 -16.10
CA GLY A 196 -14.23 7.20 -14.91
C GLY A 196 -15.43 6.24 -14.95
N THR A 197 -15.31 5.06 -15.57
CA THR A 197 -16.42 4.09 -15.55
C THR A 197 -16.77 3.64 -14.12
N LEU A 198 -18.02 3.85 -13.70
CA LEU A 198 -18.58 3.48 -12.39
C LEU A 198 -17.91 4.14 -11.16
N GLY A 199 -17.15 5.23 -11.36
CA GLY A 199 -16.47 5.94 -10.28
C GLY A 199 -15.17 5.30 -9.79
N CYS A 200 -14.52 4.47 -10.60
CA CYS A 200 -13.17 3.99 -10.29
C CYS A 200 -12.13 5.14 -10.30
N VAL A 201 -10.90 4.86 -9.87
CA VAL A 201 -9.79 5.82 -10.01
C VAL A 201 -9.03 5.52 -11.30
N GLN A 202 -9.02 6.49 -12.21
CA GLN A 202 -8.41 6.44 -13.53
C GLN A 202 -7.05 7.14 -13.49
N MET A 203 -6.04 6.53 -14.11
CA MET A 203 -4.71 7.13 -14.36
C MET A 203 -4.33 6.96 -15.84
N ARG A 204 -3.35 7.72 -16.34
CA ARG A 204 -2.77 7.46 -17.67
C ARG A 204 -2.05 6.11 -17.68
N ASN A 205 -2.02 5.43 -18.82
CA ASN A 205 -1.44 4.08 -18.92
C ASN A 205 0.03 4.01 -18.45
N GLU A 206 0.86 4.98 -18.81
CA GLU A 206 2.28 5.08 -18.40
C GLU A 206 2.42 5.24 -16.87
N ASP A 207 1.65 6.16 -16.29
CA ASP A 207 1.67 6.49 -14.86
C ASP A 207 1.29 5.27 -14.01
N ILE A 208 0.22 4.57 -14.41
CA ILE A 208 -0.21 3.38 -13.67
C ILE A 208 0.69 2.18 -13.91
N GLU A 209 1.31 2.04 -15.08
CA GLU A 209 2.29 0.98 -15.30
C GLU A 209 3.49 1.16 -14.37
N GLN A 210 3.95 2.40 -14.16
CA GLN A 210 4.99 2.72 -13.18
C GLN A 210 4.55 2.37 -11.75
N LEU A 211 3.35 2.82 -11.34
CA LEU A 211 2.83 2.57 -10.01
C LEU A 211 2.62 1.07 -9.72
N MET A 212 2.07 0.31 -10.68
CA MET A 212 1.83 -1.12 -10.50
C MET A 212 3.14 -1.90 -10.38
N LYS A 213 4.18 -1.54 -11.14
CA LYS A 213 5.52 -2.15 -10.97
C LYS A 213 6.12 -1.90 -9.58
N ILE A 214 5.91 -0.71 -8.99
CA ILE A 214 6.32 -0.42 -7.60
C ILE A 214 5.57 -1.33 -6.61
N LEU A 215 4.26 -1.51 -6.79
CA LEU A 215 3.43 -2.36 -5.94
C LEU A 215 3.74 -3.86 -6.10
N GLU A 216 3.99 -4.33 -7.32
CA GLU A 216 4.43 -5.70 -7.62
C GLU A 216 5.84 -6.00 -7.09
N PHE A 217 6.73 -5.01 -7.09
CA PHE A 217 8.03 -5.12 -6.42
C PHE A 217 7.86 -5.18 -4.89
N LYS A 218 6.92 -4.40 -4.32
CA LYS A 218 6.58 -4.42 -2.89
C LYS A 218 5.98 -5.75 -2.43
N ARG A 219 5.18 -6.42 -3.26
CA ARG A 219 4.53 -7.74 -2.98
C ARG A 219 3.64 -7.81 -1.73
N GLU A 220 3.33 -6.67 -1.13
CA GLU A 220 2.61 -6.56 0.14
C GLU A 220 1.38 -5.66 -0.02
N PRO A 221 0.34 -5.85 0.82
CA PRO A 221 -0.76 -4.91 0.92
C PRO A 221 -0.26 -3.46 1.09
N THR A 222 -0.94 -2.53 0.43
CA THR A 222 -0.61 -1.10 0.47
C THR A 222 -1.87 -0.29 0.74
N LEU A 223 -1.83 0.58 1.74
CA LEU A 223 -2.93 1.50 2.04
C LEU A 223 -3.11 2.51 0.91
N PHE A 224 -4.35 2.74 0.53
CA PHE A 224 -4.79 3.70 -0.48
C PHE A 224 -5.91 4.55 0.13
N ILE A 225 -5.57 5.78 0.53
CA ILE A 225 -6.47 6.69 1.24
C ILE A 225 -7.17 7.60 0.23
N VAL A 226 -8.51 7.69 0.26
CA VAL A 226 -9.30 8.59 -0.58
C VAL A 226 -9.82 9.75 0.26
N GLU A 227 -9.41 10.98 -0.07
CA GLU A 227 -9.82 12.19 0.63
C GLU A 227 -9.80 13.39 -0.32
N TYR A 228 -10.98 13.92 -0.67
CA TYR A 228 -11.12 15.07 -1.57
C TYR A 228 -10.73 16.37 -0.86
N LYS A 229 -10.07 17.27 -1.61
CA LYS A 229 -9.70 18.63 -1.19
C LYS A 229 -10.62 19.70 -1.75
#